data_AF-A0AAW1BZP8-F1
#
_entry.id   AF-A0AAW1BZP8-F1
#
_cell.length_a   1.000
_cell.length_b   1.000
_cell.length_c   1.000
_cell.angle_alpha   90.00
_cell.angle_beta   90.00
_cell.angle_gamma   90.00
#
_symmetry.space_group_name_H-M   'P 1'
#
loop_
_entity.id
_entity.type
_entity.pdbx_description
1 polymer ?
#
loop_
_entity_poly.entity_id
_entity_poly.type
_entity_poly.pdbx_seq_one_letter_code
_entity_poly.pdbx_strand_id
1 'polypeptide(L)'
;MAQAFIFLLLLLDMMLVAASFKICAFNIRSFGQAKAANQKVMRALVQILSRCDISAVQEVRDSKGLAIQMLLRKLNRYDPSHHYTCLESKRLGRSRYKEQNVFVYR
;
A
#
# COMPACT_ATOMS: atom_id res chain seq x y z
N MET A 1 -5.26 -32.58 -29.85
CA MET A 1 -4.25 -31.62 -29.35
C MET A 1 -4.74 -30.17 -29.41
N ALA A 2 -5.26 -29.68 -30.54
CA ALA A 2 -5.77 -28.30 -30.66
C ALA A 2 -6.88 -27.93 -29.64
N GLN A 3 -7.86 -28.82 -29.42
CA GLN A 3 -8.95 -28.59 -28.46
C GLN A 3 -8.43 -28.30 -27.03
N ALA A 4 -7.48 -29.10 -26.55
CA ALA A 4 -6.90 -28.94 -25.22
C ALA A 4 -6.12 -27.62 -25.10
N PHE A 5 -5.46 -27.20 -26.20
CA PHE A 5 -4.74 -25.93 -26.25
C PHE A 5 -5.68 -24.73 -26.19
N ILE A 6 -6.82 -24.79 -26.89
CA ILE A 6 -7.87 -23.76 -26.83
C ILE A 6 -8.45 -23.67 -25.42
N PHE A 7 -8.76 -24.80 -24.79
CA PHE A 7 -9.25 -24.81 -23.41
C PHE A 7 -8.25 -24.20 -22.42
N LEU A 8 -6.95 -24.48 -22.58
CA LEU A 8 -5.90 -23.90 -21.73
C LEU A 8 -5.79 -22.38 -21.92
N LEU A 9 -5.88 -21.90 -23.17
CA LEU A 9 -5.86 -20.46 -23.47
C LEU A 9 -7.09 -19.75 -22.88
N LEU A 10 -8.29 -20.32 -23.02
CA LEU A 10 -9.51 -19.78 -22.42
C LEU A 10 -9.45 -19.75 -20.89
N LEU A 11 -8.87 -20.78 -20.27
CA LEU A 11 -8.69 -20.83 -18.82
C LEU A 11 -7.70 -19.76 -18.33
N LEU A 12 -6.60 -19.55 -19.06
CA LEU A 12 -5.63 -18.52 -18.77
C LEU A 12 -6.24 -17.12 -18.87
N ASP A 13 -7.05 -16.87 -19.91
CA ASP A 13 -7.72 -15.60 -20.15
C ASP A 13 -8.73 -15.28 -19.04
N MET A 14 -9.52 -16.28 -18.62
CA MET A 14 -10.43 -16.18 -17.48
C MET A 14 -9.70 -15.89 -16.16
N MET A 15 -8.54 -16.50 -15.94
CA MET A 15 -7.70 -16.22 -14.76
C MET A 15 -7.12 -14.80 -14.79
N LEU A 16 -6.79 -14.28 -15.98
CA LEU A 16 -6.33 -12.90 -16.15
C LEU A 16 -7.44 -11.90 -15.86
N VAL A 17 -8.65 -12.14 -16.37
CA VAL A 17 -9.84 -11.30 -16.12
C VAL A 17 -10.26 -11.34 -14.65
N ALA A 18 -10.01 -12.46 -13.96
CA ALA A 18 -10.25 -12.58 -12.53
C ALA A 18 -9.27 -11.76 -11.66
N ALA A 19 -8.14 -11.30 -12.22
CA ALA A 19 -7.22 -10.42 -11.51
C ALA A 19 -7.87 -9.05 -11.29
N SER A 20 -8.18 -8.73 -10.03
CA SER A 20 -8.83 -7.47 -9.64
C SER A 20 -7.80 -6.44 -9.20
N PHE A 21 -7.87 -5.25 -9.80
CA PHE A 21 -7.12 -4.08 -9.35
C PHE A 21 -7.83 -3.44 -8.14
N LYS A 22 -7.16 -3.44 -6.98
CA LYS A 22 -7.72 -3.05 -5.69
C LYS A 22 -7.17 -1.70 -5.25
N ILE A 23 -8.08 -0.76 -5.06
CA ILE A 23 -7.77 0.57 -4.52
C ILE A 23 -8.38 0.69 -3.13
N CYS A 24 -7.58 1.14 -2.17
CA CYS A 24 -7.97 1.28 -0.77
C CYS A 24 -7.69 2.68 -0.26
N ALA A 25 -8.46 3.13 0.72
CA ALA A 25 -8.17 4.32 1.50
C ALA A 25 -8.18 3.96 2.98
N PHE A 26 -7.14 4.36 3.72
CA PHE A 26 -7.02 4.06 5.13
C PHE A 26 -6.51 5.25 5.91
N ASN A 27 -7.35 5.75 6.81
CA ASN A 27 -6.97 6.74 7.80
C ASN A 27 -6.27 6.05 8.98
N ILE A 28 -4.96 6.26 9.08
CA ILE A 28 -4.15 5.72 10.17
C ILE A 28 -3.94 6.85 11.19
N ARG A 29 -4.84 6.94 12.16
CA ARG A 29 -4.87 8.04 13.15
C ARG A 29 -3.49 8.54 13.58
N SER A 30 -3.13 9.78 13.26
CA SER A 30 -1.82 10.37 13.59
C SER A 30 -0.62 9.46 13.26
N PHE A 31 -0.52 8.94 12.04
CA PHE A 31 0.58 8.06 11.63
C PHE A 31 1.91 8.83 11.54
N GLY A 32 2.88 8.43 12.35
CA GLY A 32 4.21 9.02 12.38
C GLY A 32 5.20 8.09 13.09
N GLN A 33 6.38 8.59 13.42
CA GLN A 33 7.50 7.77 13.91
C GLN A 33 7.16 6.94 15.15
N ALA A 34 6.44 7.52 16.13
CA ALA A 34 6.03 6.80 17.33
C ALA A 34 5.15 5.57 17.01
N LYS A 35 4.21 5.72 16.07
CA LYS A 35 3.34 4.62 15.62
C LYS A 35 4.12 3.62 14.75
N ALA A 36 5.01 4.10 13.90
CA ALA A 36 5.88 3.26 13.07
C ALA A 36 6.91 2.45 13.89
N ALA A 37 7.29 2.91 15.09
CA ALA A 37 8.15 2.15 16.00
C ALA A 37 7.43 0.96 16.65
N ASN A 38 6.08 0.99 16.72
CA ASN A 38 5.30 -0.11 17.27
C ASN A 38 5.21 -1.27 16.27
N GLN A 39 5.93 -2.36 16.54
CA GLN A 39 6.02 -3.51 15.64
C GLN A 39 4.68 -4.22 15.42
N LYS A 40 3.81 -4.28 16.43
CA LYS A 40 2.48 -4.90 16.31
C LYS A 40 1.60 -4.09 15.36
N VAL A 41 1.62 -2.77 15.49
CA VAL A 41 0.88 -1.86 14.59
C VAL A 41 1.43 -1.98 13.17
N MET A 42 2.75 -1.88 12.98
CA MET A 42 3.33 -1.97 11.64
C MET A 42 3.05 -3.32 10.95
N ARG A 43 3.03 -4.42 11.70
CA ARG A 43 2.66 -5.73 11.15
C ARG A 43 1.23 -5.74 10.62
N ALA A 44 0.28 -5.19 11.39
CA ALA A 44 -1.11 -5.07 10.96
C ALA A 44 -1.25 -4.15 9.74
N LEU A 45 -0.57 -3.00 9.72
CA LEU A 45 -0.60 -2.07 8.60
C LEU A 45 -0.10 -2.73 7.31
N VAL A 46 1.01 -3.46 7.37
CA VAL A 46 1.57 -4.18 6.20
C VAL A 46 0.58 -5.24 5.68
N GLN A 47 -0.06 -6.00 6.57
CA GLN A 47 -1.08 -6.98 6.18
C GLN A 47 -2.32 -6.33 5.53
N ILE A 48 -2.72 -5.15 6.00
CA ILE A 48 -3.85 -4.42 5.43
C ILE A 48 -3.48 -3.86 4.05
N LEU A 49 -2.37 -3.12 3.96
CA LEU A 49 -2.00 -2.38 2.75
C LEU A 49 -1.50 -3.29 1.62
N SER A 50 -0.89 -4.45 1.93
CA SER A 50 -0.48 -5.42 0.90
C SER A 50 -1.64 -5.98 0.09
N ARG A 51 -2.88 -5.88 0.58
CA ARG A 51 -4.08 -6.34 -0.14
C ARG A 51 -4.46 -5.45 -1.32
N CYS A 52 -3.89 -4.25 -1.43
CA CYS A 52 -4.32 -3.21 -2.37
C CYS A 52 -3.18 -2.79 -3.29
N ASP A 53 -3.46 -2.68 -4.58
CA ASP A 53 -2.51 -2.19 -5.60
C ASP A 53 -2.20 -0.71 -5.40
N ILE A 54 -3.22 0.08 -5.01
CA ILE A 54 -3.05 1.46 -4.55
C ILE A 54 -3.71 1.63 -3.18
N SER A 55 -2.99 2.26 -2.26
CA SER A 55 -3.49 2.64 -0.94
C SER A 55 -3.29 4.12 -0.68
N ALA A 56 -4.39 4.86 -0.49
CA ALA A 56 -4.35 6.22 0.04
C ALA A 56 -4.26 6.18 1.58
N VAL A 57 -3.10 6.53 2.12
CA VAL A 57 -2.83 6.61 3.56
C VAL A 57 -3.03 8.06 4.03
N GLN A 58 -3.94 8.24 4.99
CA GLN A 58 -4.33 9.55 5.52
C GLN A 58 -3.90 9.73 6.98
N GLU A 59 -3.95 10.97 7.46
CA GLU A 59 -3.44 11.42 8.77
C GLU A 59 -1.95 11.17 8.98
N VAL A 60 -1.16 11.22 7.91
CA VAL A 60 0.30 11.09 8.01
C VAL A 60 0.88 12.36 8.62
N ARG A 61 1.48 12.23 9.79
CA ARG A 61 2.13 13.27 10.57
C ARG A 61 3.61 12.97 10.73
N ASP A 62 4.32 12.97 9.61
CA ASP A 62 5.74 12.62 9.57
C ASP A 62 6.57 13.65 8.81
N SER A 63 7.03 14.67 9.52
CA SER A 63 7.80 15.76 8.90
C SER A 63 9.17 15.36 8.36
N LYS A 64 9.68 14.17 8.70
CA LYS A 64 10.99 13.67 8.25
C LYS A 64 10.89 12.55 7.19
N GLY A 65 9.68 12.09 6.85
CA GLY A 65 9.46 10.97 5.93
C GLY A 65 9.91 9.58 6.43
N LEU A 66 10.42 9.48 7.66
CA LEU A 66 10.99 8.24 8.20
C LEU A 66 9.94 7.14 8.45
N ALA A 67 8.73 7.49 8.87
CA ALA A 67 7.64 6.55 9.11
C ALA A 67 7.15 5.92 7.80
N ILE A 68 7.02 6.70 6.73
CA ILE A 68 6.65 6.19 5.40
C ILE A 68 7.78 5.32 4.82
N GLN A 69 9.04 5.74 4.93
CA GLN A 69 10.18 4.92 4.53
C GLN A 69 10.26 3.60 5.32
N MET A 70 9.94 3.59 6.61
CA MET A 70 9.84 2.36 7.40
C MET A 70 8.70 1.46 6.94
N LEU A 71 7.55 2.04 6.56
CA LEU A 71 6.41 1.32 6.01
C LEU A 71 6.74 0.65 4.68
N LEU A 72 7.30 1.40 3.72
CA LEU A 72 7.71 0.88 2.41
C LEU A 72 8.74 -0.24 2.55
N ARG A 73 9.77 -0.06 3.40
CA ARG A 73 10.76 -1.13 3.64
C ARG A 73 10.13 -2.40 4.20
N LYS A 74 9.10 -2.29 5.05
CA LYS A 74 8.41 -3.47 5.59
C LYS A 74 7.47 -4.09 4.57
N LEU A 75 6.77 -3.31 3.75
CA LEU A 75 5.94 -3.82 2.64
C LEU A 75 6.79 -4.61 1.64
N ASN A 76 7.89 -4.01 1.15
CA ASN A 76 8.81 -4.64 0.20
C ASN A 76 9.52 -5.90 0.75
N ARG A 77 9.62 -6.04 2.08
CA ARG A 77 10.12 -7.27 2.71
C ARG A 77 9.03 -8.32 2.91
N TYR A 78 7.79 -7.88 3.12
CA TYR A 78 6.65 -8.75 3.40
C TYR A 78 6.12 -9.41 2.14
N ASP A 79 6.08 -8.66 1.03
CA ASP A 79 5.66 -9.14 -0.27
C ASP A 79 6.75 -8.83 -1.30
N PRO A 80 7.73 -9.75 -1.47
CA PRO A 80 8.84 -9.55 -2.41
C PRO A 80 8.43 -9.72 -3.87
N SER A 81 7.19 -10.14 -4.16
CA SER A 81 6.68 -10.25 -5.54
C SER A 81 6.35 -8.89 -6.15
N HIS A 82 6.25 -7.85 -5.32
CA HIS A 82 5.90 -6.50 -5.72
C HIS A 82 6.93 -5.48 -5.23
N HIS A 83 7.03 -4.36 -5.93
CA HIS A 83 7.86 -3.22 -5.52
C HIS A 83 6.98 -2.03 -5.14
N TYR A 84 6.73 -1.88 -3.83
CA TYR A 84 6.00 -0.76 -3.29
C TYR A 84 6.84 0.51 -3.26
N THR A 85 6.26 1.58 -3.79
CA THR A 85 6.76 2.96 -3.70
C THR A 85 5.63 3.89 -3.25
N CYS A 86 5.90 5.19 -3.12
CA CYS A 86 4.87 6.15 -2.73
C CYS A 86 4.95 7.51 -3.43
N LEU A 87 3.80 8.19 -3.44
CA LEU A 87 3.66 9.61 -3.78
C LEU A 87 3.10 10.36 -2.57
N GLU A 88 3.83 11.35 -2.08
CA GLU A 88 3.46 12.13 -0.91
C GLU A 88 2.98 13.52 -1.29
N SER A 89 1.91 14.00 -0.65
CA SER A 89 1.54 15.41 -0.73
C SER A 89 2.45 16.30 0.12
N LYS A 90 2.40 17.61 -0.13
CA LYS A 90 2.85 18.60 0.87
C LYS A 90 2.09 18.43 2.19
N ARG A 91 2.62 19.01 3.26
CA ARG A 91 1.92 19.10 4.55
C ARG A 91 0.74 20.09 4.46
N LEU A 92 -0.47 19.61 4.68
CA LEU A 92 -1.74 20.33 4.54
C LEU A 92 -2.40 20.50 5.92
N GLY A 93 -3.07 21.65 6.12
CA GLY A 93 -3.81 21.95 7.35
C GLY A 93 -3.99 23.46 7.49
N ARG A 94 -5.02 23.91 8.20
CA ARG A 94 -5.31 25.36 8.38
C ARG A 94 -4.45 26.00 9.47
N SER A 95 -4.07 25.24 10.49
CA SER A 95 -3.33 25.72 11.66
C SER A 95 -1.92 25.12 11.73
N ARG A 96 -1.34 25.06 12.94
CA ARG A 96 -0.08 24.34 13.22
C ARG A 96 -0.21 22.83 13.01
N TYR A 97 -1.41 22.29 13.14
CA TYR A 97 -1.68 20.89 12.87
C TYR A 97 -1.70 20.67 11.35
N LYS A 98 -0.75 19.85 10.87
CA LYS A 98 -0.60 19.53 9.45
C LYS A 98 -0.40 18.03 9.23
N GLU A 99 -0.98 17.52 8.16
CA GLU A 99 -0.96 16.12 7.72
C GLU A 99 -0.55 16.00 6.26
N GLN A 100 -0.22 14.79 5.80
CA GLN A 100 0.01 14.47 4.39
C GLN A 100 -0.97 13.39 3.95
N ASN A 101 -1.37 13.45 2.67
CA ASN A 101 -1.94 12.32 1.97
C ASN A 101 -0.80 11.59 1.27
N VAL A 102 -0.68 10.28 1.50
CA VAL A 102 0.37 9.47 0.89
C VAL A 102 -0.27 8.33 0.12
N PHE A 103 -0.01 8.24 -1.18
CA PHE A 103 -0.41 7.12 -2.00
C PHE A 103 0.73 6.11 -2.02
N VAL A 104 0.50 4.92 -1.50
CA VAL A 104 1.42 3.78 -1.60
C VAL A 104 0.91 2.87 -2.71
N TYR A 105 1.77 2.49 -3.64
CA TYR A 105 1.38 1.67 -4.80
C TYR A 105 2.47 0.69 -5.20
N ARG A 106 2.07 -0.38 -5.90
CA ARG A 106 2.93 -1.42 -6.47
C ARG A 106 2.71 -1.56 -7.98
#